data_AF-A0A3D5QCS5-F1
#
_entry.id   AF-A0A3D5QCS5-F1
#
_cell.length_a   1.000
_cell.length_b   1.000
_cell.length_c   1.000
_cell.angle_alpha   90.00
_cell.angle_beta   90.00
_cell.angle_gamma   90.00
#
_symmetry.space_group_name_H-M   'P 1'
#
loop_
_entity.id
_entity.type
_entity.pdbx_description
1 polymer ?
#
loop_
_entity_poly.entity_id
_entity_poly.type
_entity_poly.pdbx_seq_one_letter_code
_entity_poly.pdbx_strand_id
1 'polypeptide(L)'
;GAGFLVDLIEVNIFENYINPSVNNFFRSILGDTVFFNLFAGEYGIITLGLRYAIAIVLPVVSTFFLLFSVIEDSGYLVRLSMSLDKMFKKIGLSGRSVIPLILGLGCGTMATIVTRTLETKRERFVVTFLLALTIP
;
A
#
# COMPACT_ATOMS: atom_id res chain seq x y z
N GLY A 1 6.09 12.92 -7.09
CA GLY A 1 5.28 11.79 -7.59
C GLY A 1 4.20 11.49 -6.57
N ALA A 2 4.33 10.39 -5.82
CA ALA A 2 3.40 10.04 -4.75
C ALA A 2 3.44 11.01 -3.55
N GLY A 3 4.64 11.37 -3.06
CA GLY A 3 4.78 12.32 -1.93
C GLY A 3 4.11 13.67 -2.20
N PHE A 4 4.35 14.26 -3.37
CA PHE A 4 3.66 15.49 -3.79
C PHE A 4 2.13 15.37 -3.84
N LEU A 5 1.59 14.23 -4.27
CA LEU A 5 0.14 13.99 -4.27
C LEU A 5 -0.41 13.84 -2.85
N VAL A 6 0.33 13.16 -1.97
CA VAL A 6 0.00 13.05 -0.54
C VAL A 6 0.03 14.43 0.10
N ASP A 7 1.11 15.19 -0.07
CA ASP A 7 1.26 16.54 0.48
C ASP A 7 0.11 17.46 0.03
N LEU A 8 -0.28 17.38 -1.25
CA LEU A 8 -1.37 18.21 -1.78
C LEU A 8 -2.72 17.84 -1.17
N ILE A 9 -3.02 16.54 -1.01
CA ILE A 9 -4.29 16.07 -0.44
C ILE A 9 -4.33 16.27 1.08
N GLU A 10 -3.22 15.99 1.76
CA GLU A 10 -3.09 16.08 3.20
C GLU A 10 -3.17 17.53 3.67
N VAL A 11 -2.38 18.43 3.08
CA VAL A 11 -2.33 19.84 3.48
C VAL A 11 -3.58 20.59 3.04
N ASN A 12 -4.05 20.46 1.79
CA ASN A 12 -5.18 21.28 1.31
C ASN A 12 -6.55 20.78 1.76
N ILE A 13 -6.75 19.46 1.88
CA ILE A 13 -8.09 18.90 2.13
C ILE A 13 -8.22 18.50 3.59
N PHE A 14 -7.26 17.76 4.13
CA PHE A 14 -7.40 17.21 5.48
C PHE A 14 -7.05 18.21 6.57
N GLU A 15 -5.91 18.89 6.49
CA GLU A 15 -5.50 19.85 7.52
C GLU A 15 -6.31 21.14 7.50
N ASN A 16 -6.58 21.70 6.32
CA ASN A 16 -7.25 22.99 6.19
C ASN A 16 -8.79 22.91 6.24
N TYR A 17 -9.41 21.81 5.78
CA TYR A 17 -10.87 21.76 5.62
C TYR A 17 -11.55 20.72 6.51
N ILE A 18 -11.03 19.48 6.53
CA ILE A 18 -11.70 18.37 7.23
C ILE A 18 -11.44 18.40 8.75
N ASN A 19 -10.18 18.51 9.19
CA ASN A 19 -9.85 18.50 10.63
C ASN A 19 -10.58 19.58 11.44
N PRO A 20 -10.59 20.87 11.02
CA PRO A 20 -11.31 21.89 11.77
C PRO A 20 -12.83 21.74 11.70
N SER A 21 -13.39 21.30 10.56
CA SER A 21 -14.84 21.10 10.41
C SER A 21 -15.36 19.93 11.25
N VAL A 22 -14.64 18.81 11.25
CA VAL A 22 -15.00 17.63 12.06
C VAL A 22 -14.86 17.94 13.54
N ASN A 23 -13.78 18.62 13.96
CA ASN A 23 -13.61 19.01 15.36
C ASN A 23 -14.69 19.98 15.84
N ASN A 24 -15.09 20.97 15.01
CA ASN A 24 -16.14 21.92 15.38
C ASN A 24 -17.53 21.27 15.43
N PHE A 25 -17.83 20.36 14.50
CA PHE A 25 -19.11 19.62 14.47
C PHE A 25 -19.24 18.68 15.67
N PHE A 26 -18.19 17.92 15.98
CA PHE A 26 -18.21 16.99 17.11
C PHE A 26 -18.12 17.72 18.47
N ARG A 27 -17.45 18.88 18.57
CA ARG A 27 -17.52 19.73 19.78
C ARG A 27 -18.94 20.22 20.05
N SER A 28 -19.70 20.54 18.98
CA SER A 28 -21.10 20.99 19.11
C SER A 28 -22.07 19.89 19.54
N ILE A 29 -21.75 18.61 19.32
CA ILE A 29 -22.64 17.47 19.61
C ILE A 29 -22.23 16.71 20.87
N LEU A 30 -20.92 16.52 21.12
CA LEU A 30 -20.41 15.65 22.20
C LEU A 30 -19.72 16.41 23.37
N GLY A 31 -19.47 17.72 23.25
CA GLY A 31 -18.70 18.49 24.24
C GLY A 31 -17.25 18.00 24.42
N ASP A 32 -16.51 18.53 25.39
CA ASP A 32 -15.12 18.11 25.72
C ASP A 32 -15.09 16.83 26.59
N THR A 33 -15.81 15.80 26.16
CA THR A 33 -15.82 14.50 26.84
C THR A 33 -14.71 13.58 26.33
N VAL A 34 -14.35 12.55 27.10
CA VAL A 34 -13.39 11.50 26.66
C VAL A 34 -13.82 10.85 25.34
N PHE A 35 -15.13 10.80 25.06
CA PHE A 35 -15.69 10.29 23.81
C PHE A 35 -15.44 11.21 22.61
N PHE A 36 -15.33 12.53 22.80
CA PHE A 36 -14.90 13.45 21.74
C PHE A 36 -13.51 13.04 21.27
N ASN A 37 -12.49 13.06 22.15
CA ASN A 37 -11.12 12.74 21.76
C ASN A 37 -10.93 11.33 21.17
N LEU A 38 -11.82 10.38 21.49
CA LEU A 38 -11.79 9.02 20.91
C LEU A 38 -12.31 8.98 19.46
N PHE A 39 -13.37 9.73 19.15
CA PHE A 39 -14.00 9.73 17.83
C PHE A 39 -13.55 10.88 16.93
N ALA A 40 -13.40 12.07 17.50
CA ALA A 40 -13.04 13.33 16.84
C ALA A 40 -11.99 14.10 17.66
N GLY A 41 -10.85 14.36 17.04
CA GLY A 41 -9.72 15.02 17.69
C GLY A 41 -8.43 14.71 16.93
N GLU A 42 -7.31 15.21 17.45
CA GLU A 42 -5.99 15.04 16.83
C GLU A 42 -5.58 13.56 16.68
N TYR A 43 -6.12 12.68 17.54
CA TYR A 43 -5.93 11.23 17.51
C TYR A 43 -7.24 10.43 17.34
N GLY A 44 -8.33 11.11 16.94
CA GLY A 44 -9.63 10.46 16.78
C GLY A 44 -9.57 9.36 15.72
N ILE A 45 -10.26 8.23 15.96
CA ILE A 45 -10.25 7.10 15.03
C ILE A 45 -10.75 7.50 13.64
N ILE A 46 -11.76 8.39 13.58
CA ILE A 46 -12.36 8.83 12.32
C ILE A 46 -11.46 9.83 11.60
N THR A 47 -10.97 10.86 12.30
CA THR A 47 -10.10 11.89 11.71
C THR A 47 -8.76 11.30 11.25
N LEU A 48 -8.12 10.51 12.10
CA LEU A 48 -6.83 9.88 11.79
C LEU A 48 -7.02 8.76 10.76
N GLY A 49 -7.95 7.82 11.00
CA GLY A 49 -8.17 6.68 10.11
C GLY A 49 -8.56 7.09 8.69
N LEU A 50 -9.47 8.06 8.55
CA LEU A 50 -9.89 8.56 7.24
C LEU A 50 -8.76 9.32 6.53
N ARG A 51 -7.99 10.13 7.27
CA ARG A 51 -6.80 10.82 6.74
C ARG A 51 -5.79 9.82 6.21
N TYR A 52 -5.40 8.83 6.99
CA TYR A 52 -4.42 7.83 6.54
C TYR A 52 -4.90 7.04 5.32
N ALA A 53 -6.16 6.59 5.32
CA ALA A 53 -6.71 5.80 4.22
C ALA A 53 -6.79 6.60 2.91
N ILE A 54 -7.30 7.84 2.96
CA ILE A 54 -7.60 8.62 1.75
C ILE A 54 -6.45 9.54 1.36
N ALA A 55 -5.80 10.21 2.32
CA ALA A 55 -4.76 11.18 2.01
C ALA A 55 -3.41 10.52 1.72
N ILE A 56 -3.11 9.41 2.41
CA ILE A 56 -1.78 8.79 2.33
C ILE A 56 -1.82 7.51 1.49
N VAL A 57 -2.64 6.52 1.88
CA VAL A 57 -2.61 5.20 1.25
C VAL A 57 -3.10 5.25 -0.20
N LEU A 58 -4.24 5.89 -0.47
CA LEU A 58 -4.83 5.93 -1.82
C LEU A 58 -3.89 6.56 -2.87
N PRO A 59 -3.28 7.73 -2.66
CA PRO A 59 -2.41 8.34 -3.67
C PRO A 59 -1.10 7.58 -3.88
N VAL A 60 -0.53 7.03 -2.80
CA VAL A 60 0.69 6.22 -2.86
C VAL A 60 0.45 4.94 -3.67
N VAL A 61 -0.61 4.20 -3.31
CA VAL A 61 -0.96 2.94 -3.98
C VAL A 61 -1.35 3.20 -5.44
N SER A 62 -2.14 4.25 -5.71
CA SER A 62 -2.52 4.63 -7.07
C SER A 62 -1.29 4.94 -7.94
N THR A 63 -0.36 5.76 -7.45
CA THR A 63 0.86 6.09 -8.20
C THR A 63 1.73 4.86 -8.44
N PHE A 64 1.88 3.99 -7.43
CA PHE A 64 2.64 2.75 -7.56
C PHE A 64 2.04 1.82 -8.63
N PHE A 65 0.74 1.58 -8.59
CA PHE A 65 0.07 0.73 -9.58
C PHE A 65 0.04 1.34 -10.98
N LEU A 66 -0.04 2.67 -11.10
CA LEU A 66 0.10 3.34 -12.40
C LEU A 66 1.47 3.08 -13.03
N LEU A 67 2.56 3.26 -12.25
CA LEU A 67 3.90 2.97 -12.73
C LEU A 67 4.08 1.47 -13.04
N PHE A 68 3.56 0.60 -12.17
CA PHE A 68 3.60 -0.84 -12.38
C PHE A 68 2.87 -1.25 -13.66
N SER A 69 1.68 -0.69 -13.93
CA SER A 69 0.92 -0.94 -15.16
C SER A 69 1.75 -0.57 -16.40
N VAL A 70 2.43 0.58 -16.40
CA VAL A 70 3.30 0.98 -17.52
C VAL A 70 4.43 -0.02 -17.74
N ILE A 71 5.05 -0.53 -16.67
CA ILE A 71 6.12 -1.54 -16.75
C ILE A 71 5.56 -2.88 -17.25
N GLU A 72 4.35 -3.26 -16.83
CA GLU A 72 3.65 -4.46 -17.26
C GLU A 72 3.28 -4.40 -18.75
N ASP A 73 2.64 -3.29 -19.18
CA ASP A 73 2.22 -3.05 -20.56
C ASP A 73 3.41 -3.00 -21.54
N SER A 74 4.57 -2.52 -21.09
CA SER A 74 5.81 -2.56 -21.88
C SER A 74 6.41 -3.97 -22.06
N GLY A 75 5.83 -4.99 -21.41
CA GLY A 75 6.33 -6.36 -21.41
C GLY A 75 7.70 -6.51 -20.72
N TYR A 76 8.13 -5.51 -19.95
CA TYR A 76 9.42 -5.55 -19.24
C TYR A 76 9.42 -6.62 -18.14
N LEU A 77 8.30 -6.79 -17.44
CA LEU A 77 8.13 -7.85 -16.43
C LEU A 77 8.32 -9.25 -17.04
N VAL A 78 7.79 -9.48 -18.24
CA VAL A 78 7.93 -10.76 -18.96
C VAL A 78 9.40 -11.02 -19.31
N ARG A 79 10.11 -10.01 -19.82
CA ARG A 79 11.56 -10.12 -20.14
C ARG A 79 12.40 -10.36 -18.89
N LEU A 80 12.14 -9.64 -17.80
CA LEU A 80 12.78 -9.85 -16.50
C LEU A 80 12.56 -11.27 -15.98
N SER A 81 11.33 -11.79 -16.07
CA SER A 81 10.98 -13.14 -15.60
C SER A 81 11.80 -14.21 -16.31
N MET A 82 12.01 -14.08 -17.63
CA MET A 82 12.81 -15.01 -18.42
C MET A 82 14.30 -14.93 -18.10
N SER A 83 14.81 -13.71 -17.89
CA SER A 83 16.23 -13.52 -17.53
C SER A 83 16.56 -14.09 -16.15
N LEU A 84 15.63 -13.97 -15.20
CA LEU A 84 15.80 -14.44 -13.83
C LEU A 84 15.40 -15.91 -13.63
N ASP A 85 14.71 -16.54 -14.59
CA ASP A 85 14.25 -17.93 -14.50
C ASP A 85 15.36 -18.92 -14.13
N LYS A 86 16.56 -18.77 -14.72
CA LYS A 86 17.72 -19.63 -14.42
C LYS A 86 18.24 -19.47 -12.98
N MET A 87 18.18 -18.26 -12.40
CA MET A 87 18.57 -18.04 -11.00
C MET A 87 17.49 -18.57 -10.05
N PHE A 88 16.22 -18.30 -10.34
CA PHE A 88 15.10 -18.70 -9.50
C PHE A 88 14.93 -20.21 -9.43
N LYS A 89 15.18 -20.92 -10.54
CA LYS A 89 15.19 -22.39 -10.56
C LYS A 89 16.20 -23.02 -9.59
N LYS A 90 17.31 -22.35 -9.25
CA LYS A 90 18.26 -22.86 -8.24
C LYS A 90 17.66 -22.89 -6.83
N ILE A 91 16.69 -22.02 -6.56
CA ILE A 91 15.99 -21.89 -5.28
C ILE A 91 14.65 -22.67 -5.32
N GLY A 92 14.33 -23.33 -6.45
CA GLY A 92 13.07 -24.04 -6.65
C GLY A 92 11.89 -23.13 -6.97
N LEU A 93 12.16 -21.93 -7.49
CA LEU A 93 11.16 -20.95 -7.90
C LEU A 93 11.04 -20.85 -9.43
N SER A 94 9.88 -20.40 -9.91
CA SER A 94 9.67 -20.06 -11.32
C SER A 94 10.02 -18.60 -11.59
N GLY A 95 10.41 -18.25 -12.82
CA GLY A 95 10.62 -16.84 -13.21
C GLY A 95 9.40 -15.94 -12.96
N ARG A 96 8.18 -16.52 -12.87
CA ARG A 96 6.95 -15.79 -12.53
C ARG A 96 6.92 -15.27 -11.09
N SER A 97 7.71 -15.87 -10.19
CA SER A 97 7.87 -15.43 -8.80
C SER A 97 8.52 -14.05 -8.66
N VAL A 98 9.17 -13.53 -9.70
CA VAL A 98 9.76 -12.19 -9.71
C VAL A 98 8.71 -11.09 -9.52
N ILE A 99 7.51 -11.28 -10.10
CA ILE A 99 6.43 -10.29 -10.06
C ILE A 99 5.99 -9.99 -8.61
N PRO A 100 5.57 -10.98 -7.80
CA PRO A 100 5.19 -10.72 -6.40
C PRO A 100 6.38 -10.22 -5.57
N LEU A 101 7.61 -10.64 -5.85
CA LEU A 101 8.80 -10.15 -5.15
C LEU A 101 9.06 -8.65 -5.37
N ILE A 102 8.94 -8.17 -6.62
CA ILE A 102 9.06 -6.74 -6.92
C ILE A 102 7.89 -5.96 -6.28
N LEU A 103 6.67 -6.51 -6.35
CA LEU A 103 5.50 -5.89 -5.73
C LEU A 103 5.64 -5.80 -4.19
N GLY A 104 6.39 -6.74 -3.59
CA GLY A 104 6.70 -6.81 -2.16
C GLY A 104 7.48 -5.64 -1.62
N LEU A 105 8.32 -5.03 -2.46
CA LEU A 105 9.08 -3.82 -2.11
C LEU A 105 8.18 -2.60 -1.93
N GLY A 106 6.99 -2.59 -2.56
CA GLY A 106 6.01 -1.52 -2.41
C GLY A 106 5.04 -1.79 -1.26
N CYS A 107 4.31 -2.91 -1.33
CA CYS A 107 3.33 -3.25 -0.32
C CYS A 107 3.24 -4.77 -0.13
N GLY A 108 3.71 -5.24 1.03
CA GLY A 108 3.73 -6.67 1.37
C GLY A 108 2.36 -7.35 1.31
N THR A 109 1.27 -6.64 1.63
CA THR A 109 -0.09 -7.20 1.56
C THR A 109 -0.51 -7.49 0.12
N MET A 110 -0.30 -6.53 -0.80
CA MET A 110 -0.58 -6.71 -2.22
C MET A 110 0.30 -7.79 -2.84
N ALA A 111 1.58 -7.81 -2.50
CA ALA A 111 2.51 -8.84 -2.93
C ALA A 111 2.08 -10.23 -2.50
N THR A 112 1.64 -10.38 -1.24
CA THR A 112 1.13 -11.63 -0.69
C THR A 112 -0.12 -12.10 -1.45
N ILE A 113 -1.05 -11.20 -1.76
CA ILE A 113 -2.25 -11.53 -2.55
C ILE A 113 -1.88 -12.03 -3.96
N VAL A 114 -0.87 -11.44 -4.60
CA VAL A 114 -0.43 -11.80 -5.94
C VAL A 114 0.31 -13.14 -5.98
N THR A 115 0.87 -13.63 -4.87
CA THR A 115 1.49 -14.97 -4.80
C THR A 115 0.53 -16.10 -5.21
N ARG A 116 -0.79 -15.89 -5.10
CA ARG A 116 -1.79 -16.89 -5.54
C ARG A 116 -1.74 -17.22 -7.03
N THR A 117 -1.09 -16.37 -7.85
CA THR A 117 -0.90 -16.60 -9.29
C THR A 117 0.19 -17.66 -9.60
N LEU A 118 1.00 -18.04 -8.61
CA LEU A 118 2.02 -19.08 -8.73
C LEU A 118 1.39 -20.48 -8.82
N GLU A 119 1.97 -21.34 -9.64
CA GLU A 119 1.39 -22.66 -9.98
C GLU A 119 1.49 -23.65 -8.82
N THR A 120 2.61 -23.68 -8.10
CA THR A 120 2.86 -24.68 -7.05
C THR A 120 2.74 -24.13 -5.64
N LYS A 121 2.26 -24.96 -4.70
CA LYS A 121 2.21 -24.60 -3.27
C LYS A 121 3.59 -24.36 -2.67
N ARG A 122 4.62 -25.08 -3.15
CA ARG A 122 6.01 -24.90 -2.72
C ARG A 122 6.53 -23.51 -3.11
N GLU A 123 6.30 -23.08 -4.34
CA GLU A 123 6.66 -21.72 -4.78
C GLU A 123 5.97 -20.65 -3.95
N ARG A 124 4.67 -20.78 -3.69
CA ARG A 124 3.92 -19.85 -2.84
C ARG A 124 4.54 -19.74 -1.45
N PHE A 125 4.88 -20.87 -0.84
CA PHE A 125 5.47 -20.87 0.50
C PHE A 125 6.84 -20.17 0.53
N VAL A 126 7.71 -20.47 -0.44
CA VAL A 126 9.04 -19.86 -0.52
C VAL A 126 8.94 -18.36 -0.81
N VAL A 127 8.08 -17.93 -1.74
CA VAL A 127 7.89 -16.51 -2.04
C VAL A 127 7.30 -15.76 -0.86
N THR A 128 6.27 -16.29 -0.19
CA THR A 128 5.70 -15.65 0.99
C THR A 128 6.73 -15.53 2.12
N PHE A 129 7.59 -16.54 2.29
CA PHE A 129 8.69 -16.47 3.25
C PHE A 129 9.71 -15.37 2.89
N LEU A 130 10.10 -15.27 1.62
CA LEU A 130 10.99 -14.20 1.14
C LEU A 130 10.37 -12.81 1.31
N LEU A 131 9.06 -12.68 1.04
CA LEU A 131 8.32 -11.44 1.25
C LEU A 131 8.30 -11.05 2.73
N ALA A 132 8.06 -12.00 3.63
CA ALA A 132 8.08 -11.75 5.07
C ALA A 132 9.47 -11.27 5.57
N LEU A 133 10.56 -11.76 4.98
CA LEU A 133 11.92 -11.30 5.29
C LEU A 133 12.19 -9.87 4.77
N THR A 134 11.51 -9.47 3.71
CA THR A 134 11.75 -8.19 3.01
C THR A 134 11.00 -7.02 3.65
N ILE A 135 9.95 -7.29 4.44
CA ILE A 135 9.16 -6.28 5.14
C ILE A 135 9.85 -6.02 6.50
N PRO A 136 10.50 -4.85 6.73
CA PRO A 136 11.09 -4.49 8.01
C PRO A 136 10.04 -4.22 9.09
#